data_AF-A0A3M7CX18-F1
#
_entry.id   AF-A0A3M7CX18-F1
#
_cell.length_a   1.000
_cell.length_b   1.000
_cell.length_c   1.000
_cell.angle_alpha   90.00
_cell.angle_beta   90.00
_cell.angle_gamma   90.00
#
_symmetry.space_group_name_H-M   'P 1'
#
loop_
_entity.id
_entity.type
_entity.pdbx_description
1 polymer ?
#
loop_
_entity_poly.entity_id
_entity_poly.type
_entity_poly.pdbx_seq_one_letter_code
_entity_poly.pdbx_strand_id
1 'polypeptide(L)'
;MAGLQTQEEATKEDRLKAALWYSIGQTVDAVSMNQDVNATPHFIGGLSELVWAQIENVTADLEAFAKHAGRSTINSQDVVLLGRRNEGLEAVLKAEAKNVKEANHR
;
A
#
# COMPACT_ATOMS: atom_id res chain seq x y z
N MET A 1 2.03 -0.86 33.31
CA MET A 1 2.81 -1.08 32.08
C MET A 1 1.96 -1.05 30.81
N ALA A 2 0.68 -1.46 30.83
CA ALA A 2 -0.22 -1.34 29.68
C ALA A 2 -0.39 0.10 29.14
N GLY A 3 -0.48 1.12 30.02
CA GLY A 3 -0.68 2.51 29.60
C GLY A 3 0.49 3.16 28.83
N LEU A 4 1.72 2.66 28.96
CA LEU A 4 2.87 3.15 28.18
C LEU A 4 2.89 2.54 26.78
N GLN A 5 2.55 1.25 26.67
CA GLN A 5 2.49 0.53 25.39
C GLN A 5 1.44 1.12 24.46
N THR A 6 0.26 1.47 24.98
CA THR A 6 -0.81 2.10 24.20
C THR A 6 -0.41 3.48 23.66
N GLN A 7 0.42 4.23 24.39
CA GLN A 7 0.88 5.55 23.97
C GLN A 7 1.99 5.48 22.90
N GLU A 8 2.87 4.48 22.99
CA GLU A 8 3.88 4.19 21.98
C GLU A 8 3.27 3.68 20.66
N GLU A 9 2.22 2.87 20.74
CA GLU A 9 1.48 2.39 19.56
C GLU A 9 0.73 3.54 18.87
N ALA A 10 0.01 4.37 19.62
CA ALA A 10 -0.68 5.55 19.09
C ALA A 10 0.29 6.52 18.40
N THR A 11 1.45 6.78 19.02
CA THR A 11 2.47 7.65 18.41
C THR A 11 3.13 7.04 17.17
N LYS A 12 3.21 5.70 17.07
CA LYS A 12 3.67 5.02 15.86
C LYS A 12 2.64 5.11 14.74
N GLU A 13 1.37 4.89 15.04
CA GLU A 13 0.27 5.03 14.08
C GLU A 13 0.21 6.45 13.50
N ASP A 14 0.27 7.47 14.35
CA ASP A 14 0.27 8.88 13.92
C ASP A 14 1.43 9.19 12.96
N ARG A 15 2.63 8.64 13.25
CA ARG A 15 3.80 8.80 12.37
C ARG A 15 3.60 8.12 11.02
N LEU A 16 3.02 6.93 10.99
CA LEU A 16 2.74 6.20 9.76
C LEU A 16 1.67 6.92 8.93
N LYS A 17 0.59 7.41 9.56
CA LYS A 17 -0.45 8.21 8.90
C LYS A 17 0.10 9.52 8.35
N ALA A 18 0.95 10.21 9.09
CA ALA A 18 1.60 11.43 8.61
C ALA A 18 2.51 11.17 7.39
N ALA A 19 3.30 10.08 7.43
CA ALA A 19 4.13 9.69 6.29
C ALA A 19 3.29 9.29 5.06
N LEU A 20 2.18 8.58 5.28
CA LEU A 20 1.25 8.21 4.22
C LEU A 20 0.60 9.45 3.59
N TRP A 21 0.10 10.38 4.42
CA TRP A 21 -0.49 11.63 3.95
C TRP A 21 0.49 12.44 3.10
N TYR A 22 1.75 12.54 3.54
CA TYR A 22 2.80 13.20 2.76
C TYR A 22 3.03 12.54 1.40
N SER A 23 3.20 11.22 1.37
CA SER A 23 3.41 10.47 0.11
C SER A 23 2.23 10.56 -0.85
N ILE A 24 1.01 10.55 -0.32
CA ILE A 24 -0.21 10.73 -1.10
C ILE A 24 -0.30 12.15 -1.65
N GLY A 25 0.02 13.17 -0.84
CA GLY A 25 0.11 14.55 -1.30
C GLY A 25 1.05 14.69 -2.51
N GLN A 26 2.26 14.14 -2.42
CA GLN A 26 3.22 14.15 -3.54
C GLN A 26 2.70 13.44 -4.79
N THR A 27 2.03 12.30 -4.61
CA THR A 27 1.44 11.54 -5.72
C THR A 27 0.31 12.30 -6.39
N VAL A 28 -0.58 12.89 -5.59
CA VAL A 28 -1.70 13.70 -6.05
C VAL A 28 -1.20 14.95 -6.77
N ASP A 29 -0.19 15.64 -6.24
CA ASP A 29 0.42 16.81 -6.86
C ASP A 29 0.99 16.48 -8.25
N ALA A 30 1.73 15.37 -8.36
CA ALA A 30 2.29 14.92 -9.63
C ALA A 30 1.20 14.61 -10.69
N VAL A 31 0.10 13.98 -10.28
CA VAL A 31 -1.04 13.71 -11.18
C VAL A 31 -1.79 14.99 -11.54
N SER A 32 -2.01 15.87 -10.56
CA SER A 32 -2.74 17.14 -10.71
C SER A 32 -2.02 18.08 -11.68
N MET A 33 -0.69 18.17 -11.58
CA MET A 33 0.15 18.89 -12.54
C MET A 33 0.02 18.37 -13.96
N ASN A 34 -0.02 17.04 -14.14
CA ASN A 34 -0.14 16.43 -15.47
C ASN A 34 -1.54 16.59 -16.08
N GLN A 35 -2.57 16.79 -15.26
CA GLN A 35 -3.96 16.92 -15.69
C GLN A 35 -4.45 18.37 -15.72
N ASP A 36 -3.61 19.35 -15.34
CA ASP A 36 -3.96 20.77 -15.20
C ASP A 36 -5.20 21.00 -14.29
N VAL A 37 -5.23 20.28 -13.17
CA VAL A 37 -6.28 20.38 -12.15
C VAL A 37 -5.69 20.64 -10.77
N ASN A 38 -6.51 21.09 -9.83
CA ASN A 38 -6.11 21.27 -8.43
C ASN A 38 -6.87 20.30 -7.51
N ALA A 39 -6.14 19.59 -6.66
CA ALA A 39 -6.72 18.77 -5.60
C ALA A 39 -7.03 19.61 -4.35
N THR A 40 -8.19 19.39 -3.74
CA THR A 40 -8.54 20.05 -2.48
C THR A 40 -7.88 19.33 -1.30
N PRO A 41 -7.61 20.03 -0.18
CA PRO A 41 -7.12 19.38 1.04
C PRO A 41 -8.04 18.26 1.55
N HIS A 42 -9.36 18.42 1.40
CA HIS A 42 -10.36 17.42 1.75
C HIS A 42 -10.26 16.16 0.88
N PHE A 43 -9.99 16.32 -0.42
CA PHE A 43 -9.75 15.18 -1.31
C PHE A 43 -8.49 14.40 -0.92
N ILE A 44 -7.39 15.10 -0.65
CA ILE A 44 -6.13 14.46 -0.21
C ILE A 44 -6.33 13.74 1.13
N GLY A 45 -7.04 14.35 2.08
CA GLY A 45 -7.39 13.73 3.35
C GLY A 45 -8.26 12.48 3.17
N GLY A 46 -9.33 12.56 2.39
CA GLY A 46 -10.21 11.42 2.10
C GLY A 46 -9.49 10.28 1.38
N LEU A 47 -8.60 10.60 0.42
CA LEU A 47 -7.77 9.60 -0.25
C LEU A 47 -6.78 8.95 0.73
N SER A 48 -6.24 9.71 1.68
CA SER A 48 -5.33 9.17 2.70
C SER A 48 -5.99 8.15 3.61
N GLU A 49 -7.19 8.44 4.09
CA GLU A 49 -7.99 7.49 4.87
C GLU A 49 -8.40 6.26 4.04
N LEU A 50 -8.76 6.45 2.77
CA LEU A 50 -9.08 5.35 1.86
C LEU A 50 -7.88 4.42 1.66
N VAL A 51 -6.69 4.96 1.42
CA VAL A 51 -5.47 4.16 1.24
C VAL A 51 -5.08 3.47 2.55
N TRP A 52 -5.25 4.12 3.70
CA TRP A 52 -5.02 3.50 5.01
C TRP A 52 -5.91 2.26 5.19
N ALA A 53 -7.22 2.40 5.00
CA ALA A 53 -8.15 1.27 5.06
C ALA A 53 -7.83 0.17 4.03
N GLN A 54 -7.34 0.56 2.84
CA GLN A 54 -6.94 -0.39 1.81
C GLN A 54 -5.69 -1.19 2.21
N ILE A 55 -4.72 -0.58 2.92
CA ILE A 55 -3.53 -1.29 3.43
C ILE A 55 -3.93 -2.39 4.42
N GLU A 56 -4.91 -2.14 5.28
CA GLU A 56 -5.43 -3.14 6.22
C GLU A 56 -6.00 -4.36 5.47
N ASN A 57 -6.86 -4.11 4.46
CA ASN A 57 -7.43 -5.17 3.62
C ASN A 57 -6.35 -5.96 2.86
N VAL A 58 -5.41 -5.25 2.24
CA VAL A 58 -4.32 -5.86 1.47
C VAL A 58 -3.44 -6.73 2.35
N THR A 59 -3.12 -6.28 3.57
CA THR A 59 -2.28 -7.05 4.49
C THR A 59 -2.95 -8.35 4.91
N ALA A 60 -4.25 -8.31 5.24
CA ALA A 60 -5.03 -9.50 5.58
C ALA A 60 -5.09 -10.52 4.42
N ASP A 61 -5.29 -10.03 3.20
CA ASP A 61 -5.30 -10.88 2.00
C ASP A 61 -3.93 -11.52 1.74
N LEU A 62 -2.84 -10.75 1.85
CA LEU A 62 -1.48 -11.27 1.65
C LEU A 62 -1.13 -12.37 2.65
N GLU A 63 -1.47 -12.19 3.93
CA GLU A 63 -1.27 -13.22 4.95
C GLU A 63 -2.08 -14.48 4.64
N ALA A 64 -3.35 -14.32 4.24
CA ALA A 64 -4.22 -15.43 3.87
C ALA A 64 -3.68 -16.21 2.66
N PHE A 65 -3.16 -15.52 1.63
CA PHE A 65 -2.57 -16.15 0.45
C PHE A 65 -1.30 -16.93 0.77
N ALA A 66 -0.38 -16.34 1.55
CA ALA A 66 0.83 -17.03 1.98
C ALA A 66 0.49 -18.29 2.80
N LYS A 67 -0.44 -18.16 3.75
CA LYS A 67 -0.90 -19.27 4.60
C LYS A 67 -1.59 -20.37 3.80
N HIS A 68 -2.41 -20.02 2.81
CA HIS A 68 -3.07 -20.98 1.91
C HIS A 68 -2.05 -21.84 1.14
N ALA A 69 -0.90 -21.25 0.79
CA ALA A 69 0.21 -21.95 0.15
C ALA A 69 1.17 -22.65 1.13
N GLY A 70 0.82 -22.75 2.42
CA GLY A 70 1.65 -23.38 3.45
C GLY A 70 2.90 -22.59 3.83
N ARG A 71 2.96 -21.28 3.53
CA ARG A 71 4.09 -20.40 3.83
C ARG A 71 3.77 -19.44 4.97
N SER A 72 4.80 -19.07 5.72
CA SER A 72 4.75 -17.98 6.71
C SER A 72 5.40 -16.68 6.21
N THR A 73 5.99 -16.72 5.01
CA THR A 73 6.65 -15.58 4.38
C THR A 73 5.93 -15.22 3.08
N ILE A 74 5.47 -13.98 3.00
CA ILE A 74 4.83 -13.39 1.82
C ILE A 74 5.87 -13.23 0.70
N ASN A 75 5.48 -13.51 -0.54
CA ASN A 75 6.33 -13.33 -1.71
C ASN A 75 5.57 -12.62 -2.86
N SER A 76 6.25 -12.38 -3.98
CA SER A 76 5.66 -11.65 -5.12
C SER A 76 4.44 -12.34 -5.74
N GLN A 77 4.24 -13.65 -5.57
CA GLN A 77 3.06 -14.35 -6.09
C GLN A 77 1.80 -13.96 -5.32
N ASP A 78 1.92 -13.74 -4.01
CA ASP A 78 0.81 -13.28 -3.16
C ASP A 78 0.35 -11.88 -3.57
N VAL A 79 1.31 -11.00 -3.88
CA VAL A 79 1.03 -9.63 -4.37
C VAL A 79 0.35 -9.67 -5.73
N VAL A 80 0.85 -10.49 -6.67
CA VAL A 80 0.21 -10.64 -7.99
C VAL A 80 -1.23 -11.15 -7.84
N LEU A 81 -1.51 -12.02 -6.86
CA LEU A 81 -2.84 -12.56 -6.63
C LEU A 81 -3.86 -11.50 -6.16
N LEU A 82 -3.43 -10.38 -5.56
CA LEU A 82 -4.32 -9.24 -5.27
C LEU A 82 -4.95 -8.67 -6.54
N GLY A 83 -4.20 -8.69 -7.66
CA GLY A 83 -4.64 -8.18 -8.95
C GLY A 83 -5.68 -9.06 -9.66
N ARG A 84 -5.96 -10.28 -9.19
CA ARG A 84 -6.75 -11.31 -9.92
C ARG A 84 -8.16 -10.91 -10.37
N ARG A 85 -8.71 -9.83 -9.81
CA ARG A 85 -10.05 -9.31 -10.16
C ARG A 85 -10.00 -8.18 -11.19
N ASN A 86 -8.81 -7.75 -11.58
CA ASN A 86 -8.59 -6.68 -12.54
C ASN A 86 -7.40 -7.06 -13.43
N GLU A 87 -7.70 -7.51 -14.65
CA GLU A 87 -6.69 -8.01 -15.60
C GLU A 87 -5.58 -6.98 -15.89
N GLY A 88 -5.93 -5.69 -15.97
CA GLY A 88 -4.97 -4.62 -16.18
C GLY A 88 -4.01 -4.46 -15.00
N LEU A 89 -4.54 -4.47 -13.77
CA LEU A 89 -3.72 -4.42 -12.55
C LEU A 89 -2.87 -5.68 -12.40
N GLU A 90 -3.42 -6.86 -12.67
CA GLU A 90 -2.67 -8.12 -12.64
C GLU A 90 -1.49 -8.10 -13.62
N ALA A 91 -1.68 -7.56 -14.83
CA ALA A 91 -0.62 -7.42 -15.82
C ALA A 91 0.50 -6.49 -15.33
N VAL A 92 0.16 -5.34 -14.74
CA VAL A 92 1.11 -4.40 -14.16
C VAL A 92 1.90 -5.06 -13.01
N LEU A 93 1.22 -5.76 -12.10
CA LEU A 93 1.87 -6.43 -10.97
C LEU A 93 2.78 -7.58 -11.42
N LYS A 94 2.39 -8.33 -12.46
CA LYS A 94 3.24 -9.39 -13.05
C LYS A 94 4.51 -8.81 -13.68
N ALA A 95 4.38 -7.71 -14.42
CA ALA A 95 5.52 -7.03 -15.01
C ALA A 95 6.49 -6.55 -13.92
N GLU A 96 5.97 -5.93 -12.86
CA GLU A 96 6.80 -5.45 -11.76
C GLU A 96 7.45 -6.57 -10.96
N ALA A 97 6.72 -7.66 -10.70
CA ALA A 97 7.29 -8.85 -10.06
C ALA A 97 8.44 -9.47 -10.88
N LYS A 98 8.40 -9.34 -12.21
CA LYS A 98 9.51 -9.75 -13.08
C LYS A 98 10.70 -8.79 -12.94
N ASN A 99 10.46 -7.48 -12.98
CA ASN A 99 11.49 -6.45 -12.84
C ASN A 99 12.26 -6.59 -11.52
N VAL A 100 11.56 -6.75 -10.41
CA VAL A 100 12.17 -6.91 -9.07
C VAL A 100 13.02 -8.18 -9.00
N LYS A 101 12.56 -9.28 -9.61
CA LYS A 101 13.36 -10.51 -9.70
C LYS A 101 14.66 -10.26 -10.47
N GLU A 102 14.59 -9.62 -11.64
CA GLU A 102 15.78 -9.33 -12.44
C GLU A 102 16.75 -8.39 -11.74
N ALA A 103 16.25 -7.37 -11.02
CA ALA A 103 17.07 -6.44 -10.25
C ALA A 103 17.85 -7.13 -9.12
N ASN A 104 17.24 -8.12 -8.44
CA ASN A 104 17.90 -8.88 -7.38
C ASN A 104 18.97 -9.88 -7.88
N HIS A 105 19.05 -10.13 -9.19
CA HIS A 105 20.07 -10.99 -9.79
C HIS A 105 21.25 -10.18 -10.38
N ARG A 106 21.24 -8.85 -10.26
CA ARG A 106 22.34 -7.96 -10.65
C ARG A 106 23.16 -7.56 -9.42
#